data_AF-A0A5C9EV08-F1
#
_entry.id   AF-A0A5C9EV08-F1
#
_cell.length_a   1.000
_cell.length_b   1.000
_cell.length_c   1.000
_cell.angle_alpha   90.00
_cell.angle_beta   90.00
_cell.angle_gamma   90.00
#
_symmetry.space_group_name_H-M   'P 1'
#
loop_
_entity.id
_entity.type
_entity.pdbx_description
1 polymer ?
#
loop_
_entity_poly.entity_id
_entity_poly.type
_entity_poly.pdbx_seq_one_letter_code
_entity_poly.pdbx_strand_id
1 'polypeptide(L)'
;MPQEVPDTEENMNICKQFCGPCPTFKPNKLNEIEPHALFCARGASEKPQKEIEEKACNCFDCGVFKKYDLKGGWFCIYGTQGKE
;
A
#
# COMPACT_ATOMS: atom_id res chain seq x y z
N MET A 1 8.00 -13.07 12.59
CA MET A 1 6.66 -12.82 12.02
C MET A 1 6.69 -11.41 11.47
N PRO A 2 6.24 -11.14 10.23
CA PRO A 2 6.13 -9.77 9.76
C PRO A 2 5.27 -8.97 10.74
N GLN A 3 5.69 -7.75 11.06
CA GLN A 3 4.98 -6.90 12.02
C GLN A 3 3.61 -6.57 11.43
N GLU A 4 2.54 -7.00 12.10
CA GLU A 4 1.17 -6.80 11.62
C GLU A 4 0.80 -5.31 11.75
N VAL A 5 0.42 -4.69 10.65
CA VAL A 5 -0.06 -3.30 10.63
C VAL A 5 -1.54 -3.31 11.00
N PRO A 6 -1.98 -2.67 12.10
CA PRO A 6 -3.38 -2.60 12.47
C PRO A 6 -4.22 -1.80 11.46
N ASP A 7 -5.45 -2.24 11.17
CA ASP A 7 -6.41 -1.47 10.37
C ASP A 7 -7.13 -0.42 11.23
N THR A 8 -6.42 0.66 11.54
CA THR A 8 -6.95 1.78 12.33
C THR A 8 -7.20 3.01 11.46
N GLU A 9 -8.09 3.88 11.92
CA GLU A 9 -8.35 5.17 11.26
C GLU A 9 -7.08 6.04 11.18
N GLU A 10 -6.23 6.00 12.21
CA GLU A 10 -4.92 6.67 12.22
C GLU A 10 -4.04 6.19 11.06
N ASN A 11 -3.84 4.87 10.94
CA ASN A 11 -3.01 4.29 9.88
C ASN A 11 -3.61 4.56 8.49
N MET A 12 -4.94 4.53 8.36
CA MET A 12 -5.64 4.87 7.13
C MET A 12 -5.41 6.34 6.73
N ASN A 13 -5.50 7.27 7.68
CA ASN A 13 -5.31 8.69 7.42
C ASN A 13 -3.87 8.99 6.99
N ILE A 14 -2.88 8.39 7.65
CA ILE A 14 -1.48 8.47 7.20
C ILE A 14 -1.36 7.88 5.80
N CYS A 15 -1.87 6.66 5.57
CA CYS A 15 -1.79 5.99 4.27
C CYS A 15 -2.34 6.86 3.13
N LYS A 16 -3.48 7.53 3.32
CA LYS A 16 -4.09 8.38 2.29
C LYS A 16 -3.19 9.56 1.89
N GLN A 17 -2.41 10.13 2.82
CA GLN A 17 -1.49 11.22 2.53
C GLN A 17 -0.36 10.81 1.58
N PHE A 18 0.09 9.55 1.65
CA PHE A 18 1.21 9.05 0.83
C PHE A 18 0.73 8.26 -0.40
N CYS A 19 -0.31 7.44 -0.27
CA CYS A 19 -0.89 6.68 -1.38
C CYS A 19 -1.73 7.56 -2.31
N GLY A 20 -2.42 8.60 -1.80
CA GLY A 20 -3.20 9.52 -2.63
C GLY A 20 -2.44 10.10 -3.83
N PRO A 21 -1.21 10.62 -3.64
CA PRO A 21 -0.34 11.09 -4.73
C PRO A 21 0.59 10.00 -5.31
N CYS A 22 0.46 8.73 -4.91
CA CYS A 22 1.38 7.67 -5.35
C CYS A 22 1.25 7.41 -6.86
N PRO A 23 2.36 7.44 -7.63
CA PRO A 23 2.37 7.21 -9.07
C PRO A 23 1.83 5.84 -9.48
N THR A 24 1.95 4.83 -8.61
CA THR A 24 1.36 3.50 -8.85
C THR A 24 -0.12 3.45 -8.49
N PHE A 25 -0.57 4.13 -7.43
CA PHE A 25 -1.91 3.93 -6.86
C PHE A 25 -3.04 4.50 -7.74
N LYS A 26 -3.04 5.81 -7.95
CA LYS A 26 -4.16 6.52 -8.58
C LYS A 26 -4.28 6.23 -10.09
N PRO A 27 -3.17 6.19 -10.88
CA PRO A 27 -3.27 5.86 -12.31
C PRO A 27 -3.79 4.44 -12.57
N ASN A 28 -3.55 3.50 -11.65
CA ASN A 28 -4.07 2.14 -11.75
C ASN A 28 -5.49 1.98 -11.20
N LYS A 29 -6.11 3.07 -10.70
CA LYS A 29 -7.45 3.09 -10.09
C LYS A 29 -7.59 2.16 -8.90
N LEU A 30 -6.52 1.97 -8.13
CA LEU A 30 -6.54 1.06 -6.98
C LEU A 30 -7.39 1.58 -5.82
N ASN A 31 -7.84 2.84 -5.87
CA ASN A 31 -8.87 3.39 -4.98
C ASN A 31 -10.29 2.94 -5.33
N GLU A 32 -10.52 2.35 -6.50
CA GLU A 32 -11.85 1.92 -6.98
C GLU A 32 -12.08 0.41 -6.76
N ILE A 33 -11.04 -0.32 -6.34
CA ILE A 33 -11.06 -1.78 -6.15
C ILE A 33 -10.59 -2.10 -4.73
N GLU A 34 -11.20 -3.09 -4.09
CA GLU A 34 -10.84 -3.50 -2.73
C GLU A 34 -9.34 -3.89 -2.62
N PRO A 35 -8.68 -3.61 -1.47
CA PRO A 35 -9.21 -2.95 -0.27
C PRO A 35 -9.22 -1.41 -0.31
N HIS A 36 -9.09 -0.81 -1.50
CA HIS A 36 -9.07 0.63 -1.80
C HIS A 36 -7.89 1.44 -1.24
N ALA A 37 -7.28 1.03 -0.13
CA ALA A 37 -6.13 1.67 0.51
C ALA A 37 -5.54 0.77 1.61
N LEU A 38 -4.48 1.23 2.27
CA LEU A 38 -3.85 0.58 3.44
C LEU A 38 -3.46 -0.89 3.17
N PHE A 39 -2.91 -1.15 1.99
CA PHE A 39 -2.56 -2.48 1.51
C PHE A 39 -1.50 -3.20 2.36
N CYS A 40 -0.66 -2.45 3.11
CA CYS A 40 0.29 -3.03 4.05
C CYS A 40 -0.39 -3.66 5.30
N ALA A 41 -1.66 -3.34 5.56
CA ALA A 41 -2.49 -4.00 6.58
C ALA A 41 -3.49 -4.97 5.95
N ARG A 42 -4.15 -4.55 4.87
CA ARG A 42 -5.31 -5.23 4.29
C ARG A 42 -5.00 -6.26 3.20
N GLY A 43 -3.75 -6.33 2.76
CA GLY A 43 -3.35 -7.18 1.63
C GLY A 43 -3.35 -6.43 0.30
N ALA A 44 -3.01 -7.15 -0.79
CA ALA A 44 -2.90 -6.60 -2.13
C ALA A 44 -4.27 -6.14 -2.66
N SER A 45 -4.26 -5.31 -3.71
CA SER A 45 -5.49 -5.03 -4.45
C SER A 45 -6.02 -6.32 -5.10
N GLU A 46 -7.34 -6.46 -5.16
CA GLU A 46 -7.98 -7.54 -5.93
C GLU A 46 -7.84 -7.36 -7.45
N LYS A 47 -7.35 -6.20 -7.91
CA LYS A 47 -7.06 -5.97 -9.32
C LYS A 47 -6.01 -6.98 -9.80
N PRO A 48 -6.23 -7.69 -10.93
CA PRO A 48 -5.24 -8.62 -11.44
C PRO A 48 -3.88 -7.95 -11.63
N GLN A 49 -2.81 -8.53 -11.07
CA GLN A 49 -1.48 -7.93 -11.07
C GLN A 49 -0.96 -7.55 -12.47
N LYS A 50 -1.30 -8.33 -13.50
CA LYS A 50 -0.98 -8.05 -14.91
C LYS A 50 -1.60 -6.75 -15.46
N GLU A 51 -2.59 -6.20 -14.77
CA GLU A 51 -3.31 -4.96 -15.10
C GLU A 51 -2.88 -3.78 -14.22
N ILE A 52 -1.89 -3.98 -13.35
CA ILE A 52 -1.28 -2.94 -12.52
C ILE A 52 0.07 -2.59 -13.11
N GLU A 53 0.21 -1.37 -13.61
CA GLU A 53 1.49 -0.83 -14.04
C GLU A 53 2.31 -0.42 -12.81
N GLU A 54 3.40 -1.12 -12.53
CA GLU A 54 4.30 -0.80 -11.43
C GLU A 54 5.12 0.47 -11.78
N LYS A 55 4.85 1.58 -11.07
CA LYS A 55 5.60 2.85 -11.19
C LYS A 55 6.38 3.10 -9.91
N ALA A 56 6.79 4.35 -9.64
CA ALA A 56 7.34 4.72 -8.35
C ALA A 56 6.33 4.49 -7.20
N CYS A 57 6.87 4.27 -5.99
CA CYS A 57 6.09 3.96 -4.79
C CYS A 57 6.45 4.90 -3.65
N ASN A 58 5.43 5.53 -3.05
CA ASN A 58 5.60 6.42 -1.90
C ASN A 58 5.60 5.67 -0.55
N CYS A 59 5.49 4.34 -0.55
CA CYS A 59 5.43 3.57 0.69
C CYS A 59 6.68 3.74 1.55
N PHE A 60 7.86 3.89 0.94
CA PHE A 60 9.13 4.07 1.66
C PHE A 60 9.18 5.35 2.50
N ASP A 61 8.41 6.37 2.13
CA ASP A 61 8.30 7.62 2.87
C ASP A 61 7.12 7.65 3.85
N CYS A 62 6.21 6.69 3.76
CA CYS A 62 4.98 6.63 4.54
C CYS A 62 5.24 6.50 6.05
N GLY A 63 4.50 7.27 6.84
CA GLY A 63 4.58 7.19 8.31
C GLY A 63 4.23 5.81 8.86
N VAL A 64 3.28 5.08 8.25
CA VAL A 64 2.93 3.70 8.65
C VAL A 64 4.11 2.77 8.41
N PHE A 65 4.76 2.89 7.24
CA PHE A 65 5.92 2.08 6.89
C PHE A 65 7.03 2.22 7.92
N LYS A 66 7.36 3.47 8.29
CA LYS A 66 8.38 3.78 9.30
C LYS A 66 7.96 3.36 10.71
N LYS A 67 6.69 3.54 11.08
CA LYS A 67 6.15 3.21 12.42
C LYS A 67 6.23 1.72 12.73
N TYR A 68 6.05 0.85 11.72
CA TYR A 68 6.07 -0.61 11.87
C TYR A 68 7.29 -1.27 11.20
N ASP A 69 8.37 -0.51 10.98
CA ASP A 69 9.63 -0.96 10.35
C ASP A 69 9.43 -1.94 9.18
N LEU A 70 8.46 -1.63 8.31
CA LEU A 70 8.09 -2.52 7.22
C LEU A 70 9.26 -2.66 6.23
N LYS A 71 9.30 -3.78 5.51
CA LYS A 71 10.28 -4.04 4.46
C LYS A 71 9.57 -4.19 3.12
N GLY A 72 10.33 -3.94 2.05
CA GLY A 72 9.84 -3.92 0.68
C GLY A 72 8.90 -2.75 0.38
N GLY A 73 8.24 -2.81 -0.78
CA GLY A 73 7.30 -1.77 -1.22
C GLY A 73 6.15 -2.32 -2.04
N TRP A 74 5.40 -1.41 -2.67
CA TRP A 74 4.29 -1.78 -3.56
C TRP A 74 3.29 -2.75 -2.94
N PHE A 75 2.94 -2.55 -1.66
CA PHE A 75 1.97 -3.41 -0.95
C PHE A 75 0.63 -3.53 -1.69
N CYS A 76 0.26 -2.53 -2.49
CA CYS A 76 -0.91 -2.57 -3.37
C CYS A 76 -0.87 -3.65 -4.47
N ILE A 77 0.31 -4.19 -4.76
CA ILE A 77 0.57 -5.25 -5.73
C ILE A 77 0.95 -6.56 -5.02
N TYR A 78 1.88 -6.48 -4.06
CA TYR A 78 2.51 -7.66 -3.44
C TYR A 78 1.93 -8.02 -2.06
N GLY A 79 0.90 -7.31 -1.61
CA GLY A 79 0.29 -7.52 -0.31
C GLY A 79 1.26 -7.22 0.84
N THR A 80 0.99 -7.77 2.02
CA THR A 80 1.71 -7.46 3.27
C THR A 80 3.18 -7.85 3.29
N GLN A 81 3.61 -8.70 2.36
CA GLN A 81 5.01 -9.10 2.20
C GLN A 81 5.84 -8.01 1.53
N GLY A 82 5.22 -7.20 0.66
CA GLY A 82 5.92 -6.22 -0.15
C GLY A 82 6.88 -6.86 -1.17
N LYS A 83 7.40 -6.04 -2.08
CA LYS A 83 8.51 -6.41 -2.98
C LYS A 83 9.83 -5.94 -2.40
N GLU A 84 10.78 -6.86 -2.26
CA GLU A 84 12.16 -6.59 -1.82
C GLU A 84 12.93 -5.65 -2.76
#